data_AF-A0A961S348-F1
#
_entry.id   AF-A0A961S348-F1
#
_cell.length_a   1.000
_cell.length_b   1.000
_cell.length_c   1.000
_cell.angle_alpha   90.00
_cell.angle_beta   90.00
_cell.angle_gamma   90.00
#
_symmetry.space_group_name_H-M   'P 1'
#
loop_
_entity.id
_entity.type
_entity.pdbx_description
1 polymer ?
#
loop_
_entity_poly.entity_id
_entity_poly.type
_entity_poly.pdbx_seq_one_letter_code
_entity_poly.pdbx_strand_id
1 'polypeptide(L)' 'MPLPFTPLIDSLPSTVPFVGPETLERRTGFPFRARIGANESVFGPSPKVIAAMQEAARDIWKYCDPENHELKA' A
#
# COMPACT_ATOMS: atom_id res chain seq x y z
N MET A 1 25.03 -22.94 -1.28
CA MET A 1 24.09 -22.89 -2.41
C MET A 1 22.71 -22.57 -1.84
N PRO A 2 22.00 -21.56 -2.35
CA PRO A 2 20.58 -21.43 -2.02
C PRO A 2 19.86 -22.70 -2.51
N LEU A 3 18.87 -23.17 -1.74
CA LEU A 3 18.00 -24.24 -2.17
C LEU A 3 17.23 -23.78 -3.42
N PRO A 4 17.02 -24.65 -4.43
CA PRO A 4 16.25 -24.29 -5.61
C PRO A 4 14.81 -23.95 -5.21
N PHE A 5 14.22 -23.00 -5.91
CA PHE A 5 12.80 -22.72 -5.75
C PHE A 5 11.95 -23.90 -6.24
N THR A 6 10.66 -23.88 -5.90
CA THR A 6 9.73 -24.83 -6.49
C THR A 6 9.58 -24.52 -7.98
N PRO A 7 9.32 -25.54 -8.83
CA PRO A 7 9.11 -25.31 -10.27
C PRO A 7 8.00 -24.30 -10.59
N LEU A 8 7.00 -24.19 -9.70
CA LEU A 8 5.94 -23.18 -9.82
C LEU A 8 6.50 -21.76 -9.72
N ILE A 9 7.31 -21.47 -8.70
CA ILE A 9 7.94 -20.16 -8.51
C ILE A 9 8.89 -19.86 -9.67
N ASP A 10 9.67 -20.84 -10.13
CA ASP A 10 10.57 -20.67 -11.27
C ASP A 10 9.82 -20.38 -12.59
N SER A 11 8.56 -20.83 -12.72
CA SER A 11 7.76 -20.63 -13.92
C SER A 11 7.08 -19.26 -14.00
N LEU A 12 7.06 -18.50 -12.89
CA LEU A 12 6.39 -17.20 -12.87
C LEU A 12 7.19 -16.19 -13.70
N PRO A 13 6.55 -15.46 -14.63
CA PRO A 13 7.25 -14.42 -15.37
C PRO A 13 7.70 -13.33 -14.40
N SER A 14 8.87 -12.75 -14.64
CA SER A 14 9.26 -11.49 -14.02
C SER A 14 8.45 -10.33 -14.65
N THR A 15 7.12 -10.37 -14.58
CA THR A 15 6.31 -9.23 -14.99
C THR A 15 6.65 -8.08 -14.06
N VAL A 16 7.04 -6.96 -14.64
CA VAL A 16 7.25 -5.72 -13.90
C VAL A 16 5.86 -5.30 -13.40
N PRO A 17 5.62 -5.20 -12.09
CA PRO A 17 4.36 -4.65 -11.60
C PRO A 17 4.22 -3.19 -12.06
N PHE A 18 2.99 -2.67 -11.95
CA PHE A 18 2.69 -1.26 -12.23
C PHE A 18 3.79 -0.34 -11.67
N VAL A 19 4.34 0.56 -12.50
CA VAL A 19 5.37 1.49 -12.04
C VAL A 19 4.69 2.59 -11.23
N GLY A 20 4.96 2.63 -9.93
CA GLY A 20 4.39 3.63 -9.03
C GLY A 20 4.71 5.07 -9.47
N PRO A 21 3.79 6.02 -9.21
CA PRO A 21 3.94 7.40 -9.66
C PRO A 21 5.23 8.05 -9.17
N GLU A 22 5.67 7.77 -7.93
CA GLU A 22 6.90 8.33 -7.37
C GLU A 22 8.15 7.89 -8.16
N THR A 23 8.14 6.67 -8.72
CA THR A 23 9.22 6.20 -9.58
C THR A 23 9.19 6.88 -10.94
N LEU A 24 8.01 7.17 -11.48
CA LEU A 24 7.87 7.95 -12.71
C LEU A 24 8.37 9.37 -12.52
N GLU A 25 7.99 10.06 -11.44
CA GLU A 25 8.48 11.41 -11.11
C GLU A 25 10.00 11.47 -11.01
N ARG A 26 10.62 10.47 -10.36
CA ARG A 26 12.09 10.37 -10.30
C ARG A 26 12.74 10.15 -11.68
N ARG A 27 12.10 9.37 -12.56
CA ARG A 27 12.62 9.09 -13.92
C ARG A 27 12.44 10.28 -14.86
N THR A 28 11.32 10.99 -14.75
CA THR A 28 11.00 12.14 -15.61
C THR A 28 11.62 13.44 -15.12
N GLY A 29 12.00 13.52 -13.83
CA GLY A 29 12.65 14.68 -13.23
C GLY A 29 11.70 15.80 -12.84
N PHE A 30 10.38 15.55 -12.83
CA PHE A 30 9.39 16.53 -12.41
C PHE A 30 8.22 15.85 -11.68
N PRO A 31 7.61 16.53 -10.68
CA PRO A 31 6.44 16.02 -9.99
C PRO A 31 5.20 16.01 -10.90
N PHE A 32 4.28 15.08 -10.67
CA PHE A 32 3.01 15.07 -11.35
C PHE A 32 2.18 16.30 -10.98
N ARG A 33 1.71 17.01 -12.00
CA ARG A 33 0.72 18.09 -11.82
C ARG A 33 -0.67 17.56 -11.48
N ALA A 34 -0.97 16.33 -11.90
CA ALA A 34 -2.21 15.63 -11.61
C ALA A 34 -1.93 14.14 -11.42
N ARG A 35 -2.19 13.62 -10.23
CA ARG A 35 -1.98 12.20 -9.85
C ARG A 35 -3.31 11.46 -9.96
N ILE A 36 -3.64 11.03 -11.18
CA ILE A 36 -4.95 10.42 -11.54
C ILE A 36 -4.80 9.06 -12.24
N GLY A 37 -3.63 8.43 -12.16
CA GLY A 37 -3.33 7.18 -12.87
C GLY A 37 -3.55 5.90 -12.06
N ALA A 38 -3.82 6.00 -10.76
CA ALA A 38 -3.85 4.86 -9.83
C ALA A 38 -5.19 4.69 -9.09
N ASN A 39 -6.25 5.39 -9.52
CA ASN A 39 -7.59 5.37 -8.90
C ASN A 39 -7.62 5.79 -7.41
N GLU A 40 -6.62 6.53 -6.95
CA GLU A 40 -6.59 7.10 -5.60
C GLU A 40 -7.64 8.22 -5.46
N SER A 41 -8.30 8.29 -4.30
CA SER A 41 -9.19 9.41 -4.00
C SER A 41 -8.39 10.68 -3.73
N VAL A 42 -8.46 11.66 -4.62
CA VAL A 42 -7.74 12.94 -4.52
C VAL A 42 -8.22 13.82 -3.37
N PHE A 43 -9.36 13.49 -2.76
CA PHE A 43 -9.92 14.24 -1.62
C PHE A 43 -9.27 13.89 -0.28
N GLY A 44 -8.57 12.75 -0.21
CA GLY A 44 -8.12 12.18 1.06
C GLY A 44 -9.27 11.61 1.92
N PRO A 45 -8.95 11.06 3.10
CA PRO A 45 -9.94 10.52 4.02
C PRO A 45 -10.68 11.62 4.79
N SER A 46 -11.79 11.27 5.44
CA SER A 46 -12.52 12.18 6.34
C SER A 46 -11.63 12.70 7.48
N PRO A 47 -11.76 13.95 7.94
CA PRO A 47 -11.06 14.45 9.12
C PRO A 47 -11.23 13.58 10.36
N LYS A 48 -12.39 12.91 10.50
CA LYS A 48 -12.66 11.97 11.60
C LYS A 48 -11.75 10.73 11.54
N VAL A 49 -11.46 10.25 10.34
CA VAL A 49 -10.56 9.11 10.13
C VAL A 49 -9.12 9.50 10.48
N ILE A 50 -8.69 10.70 10.10
CA ILE A 50 -7.35 11.21 10.44
C ILE A 50 -7.18 11.29 11.96
N ALA A 51 -8.16 11.84 12.68
CA ALA A 51 -8.14 11.89 14.14
C ALA A 51 -8.08 10.49 14.77
N ALA A 52 -8.91 9.55 14.29
CA ALA A 52 -8.91 8.17 14.77
C ALA A 52 -7.55 7.48 14.53
N MET A 53 -6.92 7.70 13.37
CA MET A 53 -5.58 7.16 13.07
C MET A 53 -4.51 7.73 14.01
N GLN A 54 -4.56 9.02 14.31
CA GLN A 54 -3.63 9.67 15.24
C GLN A 54 -3.77 9.11 16.67
N GLU A 55 -5.00 8.90 17.13
CA GLU A 55 -5.26 8.31 18.44
C GLU A 55 -4.82 6.84 18.52
N ALA A 56 -5.09 6.05 17.48
CA ALA A 56 -4.74 4.64 17.40
C ALA A 56 -3.22 4.38 17.31
N ALA A 57 -2.43 5.36 16.89
CA ALA A 57 -0.98 5.21 16.71
C ALA A 57 -0.25 4.76 18.00
N ARG A 58 -0.74 5.13 19.19
CA ARG A 58 -0.16 4.71 20.48
C ARG A 58 -0.35 3.22 20.79
N ASP A 59 -1.33 2.58 20.14
CA ASP A 59 -1.76 1.22 20.40
C ASP A 59 -1.24 0.23 19.33
N ILE A 60 -0.47 0.70 18.35
CA ILE A 60 0.01 -0.10 17.19
C ILE A 60 0.97 -1.25 17.56
N TRP A 61 1.48 -1.27 18.80
CA TRP A 61 2.28 -2.38 19.32
C TRP A 61 1.45 -3.65 19.59
N LYS A 62 0.13 -3.51 19.68
CA LYS A 62 -0.81 -4.62 19.85
C LYS A 62 -1.09 -5.26 18.50
N TYR A 63 -1.21 -6.58 18.48
CA TYR A 63 -1.87 -7.24 17.36
C TYR A 63 -3.32 -6.76 17.26
N CYS A 64 -3.84 -6.64 16.04
CA CYS A 64 -5.26 -6.40 15.81
C CYS A 64 -6.10 -7.55 16.37
N ASP A 65 -7.36 -7.27 16.72
CA ASP A 65 -8.32 -8.31 17.06
C ASP A 65 -8.49 -9.29 15.88
N PRO A 66 -8.15 -10.58 16.04
CA PRO A 66 -8.24 -11.56 14.96
C PRO A 66 -9.67 -11.78 14.47
N GLU A 67 -10.69 -11.51 15.30
CA GLU A 67 -12.09 -11.68 14.91
C GLU A 67 -12.64 -10.44 14.19
N ASN A 68 -11.92 -9.32 14.22
CA ASN A 68 -12.33 -8.02 13.68
C ASN A 68 -13.72 -7.62 14.21
N HIS A 69 -13.98 -7.86 15.50
CA HIS A 69 -15.32 -7.76 16.08
C HIS A 69 -15.93 -6.37 15.91
N GLU A 70 -15.20 -5.31 16.27
CA GLU A 70 -15.69 -3.92 16.17
C GLU A 70 -15.88 -3.44 14.72
N LEU A 71 -15.12 -3.98 13.76
CA LEU A 71 -15.25 -3.59 12.35
C LEU A 71 -16.49 -4.19 11.68
N LYS A 72 -16.96 -5.36 12.16
CA LYS A 72 -18.13 -6.07 11.61
C LYS A 72 -19.47 -5.57 12.16
N ALA A 73 -19.45 -4.90 13.31
CA ALA A 73 -20.62 -4.37 13.99
C ALA A 73 -21.19 -3.13 13.27
#